data_AF-A0A257LRQ9-F1
#
_entry.id   AF-A0A257LRQ9-F1
#
_cell.length_a   1.000
_cell.length_b   1.000
_cell.length_c   1.000
_cell.angle_alpha   90.00
_cell.angle_beta   90.00
_cell.angle_gamma   90.00
#
_symmetry.space_group_name_H-M   'P 1'
#
loop_
_entity.id
_entity.type
_entity.pdbx_description
1 polymer ?
#
loop_
_entity_poly.entity_id
_entity_poly.type
_entity_poly.pdbx_seq_one_letter_code
_entity_poly.pdbx_strand_id
1 'polypeptide(L)'
;MSRMHVNVEALNLRSAPGPVSPETFVLRLHLGQAVDVTGAEQAGWLPVSVPLPAGSQAGFVKALLAAGPSTGGSELPSLRAPMSPAREALAAAAMVEWVRFKFGQGKETVDPFFRLVGEMWKAINLPHDGHDTDIPWSAAAISFMVRNAAAQAPKYNAFRFAASHSRYINDAIKRSGKAAAPFWGFRLHEQMPQIGDLVARSREQSITFEQASVSDAFKSHTDVVVSVRPDEVLAIGGNVSDSVSITRYAKTPAGFLDDSKGVFALLANRA
;
A
#
# COMPACT_ATOMS: atom_id res chain seq x y z
N MET A 1 -8.35 -18.94 16.77
CA MET A 1 -7.37 -18.47 15.77
C MET A 1 -7.76 -17.06 15.36
N SER A 2 -6.81 -16.13 15.24
CA SER A 2 -7.08 -14.75 14.85
C SER A 2 -6.36 -14.42 13.55
N ARG A 3 -7.10 -13.93 12.55
CA ARG A 3 -6.53 -13.48 11.27
C ARG A 3 -5.78 -12.18 11.49
N MET A 4 -4.51 -12.15 11.10
CA MET A 4 -3.65 -10.96 11.14
C MET A 4 -2.89 -10.81 9.83
N HIS A 5 -2.23 -9.67 9.67
CA HIS A 5 -1.41 -9.37 8.49
C HIS A 5 0.01 -9.00 8.93
N VAL A 6 1.01 -9.41 8.15
CA VAL A 6 2.40 -8.99 8.38
C VAL A 6 2.50 -7.47 8.27
N ASN A 7 3.18 -6.84 9.23
CA ASN A 7 3.27 -5.38 9.38
C ASN A 7 4.65 -4.80 8.98
N VAL A 8 5.54 -5.64 8.49
CA VAL A 8 6.88 -5.27 8.01
C VAL A 8 7.13 -5.80 6.61
N GLU A 9 8.08 -5.19 5.90
CA GLU A 9 8.43 -5.57 4.52
C GLU A 9 8.82 -7.05 4.36
N ALA A 10 9.53 -7.58 5.35
CA ALA A 10 9.94 -8.97 5.40
C ALA A 10 9.89 -9.50 6.84
N LEU A 11 9.25 -10.64 7.03
CA LEU A 11 9.16 -11.35 8.30
C LEU A 11 9.53 -12.82 8.09
N ASN A 12 10.48 -13.34 8.86
CA ASN A 12 10.86 -14.74 8.74
C ASN A 12 9.90 -15.62 9.53
N LEU A 13 9.29 -16.60 8.87
CA LEU A 13 8.60 -17.71 9.51
C LEU A 13 9.63 -18.75 9.95
N ARG A 14 9.45 -19.29 11.16
CA ARG A 14 10.35 -20.28 11.74
C ARG A 14 9.66 -21.55 12.19
N SER A 15 10.38 -22.66 12.23
CA SER A 15 9.85 -23.97 12.64
C SER A 15 9.68 -24.10 14.16
N ALA A 16 10.45 -23.33 14.95
CA ALA A 16 10.41 -23.34 16.41
C ALA A 16 10.61 -21.93 17.00
N PRO A 17 10.07 -21.65 18.19
CA PRO A 17 10.43 -20.46 18.96
C PRO A 17 11.85 -20.67 19.54
N GLY A 18 12.64 -19.61 19.65
CA GLY A 18 13.99 -19.73 20.22
C GLY A 18 14.99 -18.73 19.65
N PRO A 19 16.31 -18.96 19.83
CA PRO A 19 17.33 -18.09 19.25
C PRO A 19 17.20 -18.09 17.73
N VAL A 20 17.37 -16.91 17.13
CA VAL A 20 17.35 -16.75 15.68
C VAL A 20 18.54 -17.50 15.09
N SER A 21 18.26 -18.55 14.30
CA SER A 21 19.29 -19.35 13.63
C SER A 21 18.90 -19.68 12.18
N PRO A 22 19.84 -19.97 11.28
CA PRO A 22 19.50 -20.40 9.91
C PRO A 22 18.67 -21.68 9.85
N GLU A 23 18.88 -22.61 10.78
CA GLU A 23 18.26 -23.95 10.81
C GLU A 23 16.76 -23.89 11.11
N THR A 24 16.32 -22.84 11.81
CA THR A 24 14.91 -22.64 12.14
C THR A 24 14.15 -21.88 11.06
N PHE A 25 14.82 -21.34 10.03
CA PHE A 25 14.15 -20.61 8.95
C PHE A 25 13.31 -21.55 8.09
N VAL A 26 12.06 -21.16 7.84
CA VAL A 26 11.15 -21.91 6.95
C VAL A 26 10.96 -21.15 5.65
N LEU A 27 10.44 -19.93 5.74
CA LEU A 27 10.20 -19.08 4.58
C LEU A 27 10.12 -17.60 4.99
N ARG A 28 10.18 -16.72 4.00
CA ARG A 28 9.96 -15.29 4.18
C ARG A 28 8.51 -14.94 3.88
N LEU A 29 7.89 -14.25 4.83
CA LEU A 29 6.60 -13.60 4.68
C LEU A 29 6.81 -12.14 4.28
N HIS A 30 5.86 -11.61 3.52
CA HIS A 30 5.93 -10.25 2.98
C HIS A 30 4.89 -9.34 3.61
N LEU A 31 5.10 -8.03 3.49
CA LEU A 31 4.17 -7.02 3.99
C LEU A 31 2.73 -7.35 3.58
N GLY A 32 1.85 -7.26 4.57
CA GLY A 32 0.42 -7.52 4.48
C GLY A 32 0.02 -8.92 4.00
N GLN A 33 0.95 -9.87 3.92
CA GLN A 33 0.61 -11.28 3.81
C GLN A 33 -0.20 -11.69 5.05
N ALA A 34 -1.29 -12.41 4.81
CA ALA A 34 -2.18 -12.81 5.87
C ALA A 34 -1.65 -14.06 6.59
N VAL A 35 -1.85 -14.11 7.90
CA VAL A 35 -1.47 -15.22 8.79
C VAL A 35 -2.57 -15.46 9.82
N ASP A 36 -2.71 -16.69 10.28
CA ASP A 36 -3.64 -17.06 11.33
C ASP A 36 -2.87 -17.34 12.62
N VAL A 37 -3.02 -16.49 13.63
CA VAL A 37 -2.42 -16.72 14.96
C VAL A 37 -3.14 -17.89 15.63
N THR A 38 -2.40 -18.96 15.93
CA THR A 38 -2.96 -20.24 16.35
C THR A 38 -2.94 -20.46 17.87
N GLY A 39 -2.23 -19.63 18.62
CA GLY A 39 -2.11 -19.74 20.07
C GLY A 39 -1.53 -18.49 20.71
N ALA A 40 -1.32 -18.54 22.02
CA ALA A 40 -0.73 -17.45 22.79
C ALA A 40 0.77 -17.28 22.47
N GLU A 41 1.26 -16.06 22.69
CA GLU A 41 2.68 -15.74 22.58
C GLU A 41 3.50 -16.57 23.59
N GLN A 42 4.65 -17.06 23.13
CA GLN A 42 5.60 -17.84 23.91
C GLN A 42 7.00 -17.25 23.76
N ALA A 43 7.52 -16.63 24.82
CA ALA A 43 8.86 -16.05 24.86
C ALA A 43 9.18 -15.10 23.69
N GLY A 44 8.26 -14.20 23.35
CA GLY A 44 8.44 -13.25 22.24
C GLY A 44 8.13 -13.80 20.85
N TRP A 45 7.51 -14.98 20.75
CA TRP A 45 7.15 -15.63 19.50
C TRP A 45 5.66 -15.97 19.45
N LEU A 46 5.02 -15.66 18.32
CA LEU A 46 3.64 -16.01 18.03
C LEU A 46 3.58 -17.28 17.18
N PRO A 47 2.88 -18.34 17.62
CA PRO A 47 2.56 -19.47 16.75
C PRO A 47 1.55 -19.05 15.69
N VAL A 48 1.83 -19.36 14.44
CA VAL A 48 1.01 -18.98 13.28
C VAL A 48 0.83 -20.13 12.31
N SER A 49 -0.27 -20.09 11.55
CA SER A 49 -0.46 -20.84 10.32
C SER A 49 -0.53 -19.86 9.16
N VAL A 50 0.28 -20.09 8.13
CA VAL A 50 0.36 -19.23 6.95
C VAL A 50 -0.38 -19.92 5.81
N PRO A 51 -1.50 -19.37 5.32
CA PRO A 51 -2.14 -19.89 4.12
C PRO A 51 -1.23 -19.70 2.91
N LEU A 52 -1.07 -20.77 2.14
CA LEU A 52 -0.28 -20.82 0.91
C LEU A 52 -1.17 -21.41 -0.21
N PRO A 53 -0.83 -21.19 -1.50
CA PRO A 53 -1.60 -21.74 -2.61
C PRO A 53 -1.81 -23.27 -2.54
N ALA A 54 -0.84 -24.00 -1.96
CA ALA A 54 -0.85 -25.46 -1.84
C ALA A 54 -1.18 -25.96 -0.42
N GLY A 55 -1.83 -25.14 0.43
CA GLY A 55 -2.26 -25.53 1.78
C GLY A 55 -1.89 -24.49 2.84
N SER A 56 -1.26 -24.92 3.92
CA SER A 56 -0.82 -24.02 4.99
C SER A 56 0.52 -24.43 5.57
N GLN A 57 1.34 -23.45 5.94
CA GLN A 57 2.61 -23.66 6.63
C GLN A 57 2.50 -23.19 8.07
N ALA A 58 2.57 -24.11 9.02
CA ALA A 58 2.67 -23.78 10.44
C ALA A 58 4.09 -23.30 10.80
N GLY A 59 4.20 -22.44 11.81
CA GLY A 59 5.47 -21.99 12.34
C GLY A 59 5.31 -20.91 13.40
N PHE A 60 6.38 -20.13 13.59
CA PHE A 60 6.49 -19.07 14.58
C PHE A 60 7.04 -17.81 13.94
N VAL A 61 6.52 -16.66 14.34
CA VAL A 61 7.06 -15.34 13.98
C VAL A 61 7.38 -14.56 15.25
N LYS A 62 8.35 -13.64 15.20
CA LYS A 62 8.61 -12.75 16.33
C LYS A 62 7.36 -11.91 16.61
N ALA A 63 6.92 -11.80 17.86
CA ALA A 63 5.76 -10.98 18.21
C ALA A 63 6.07 -9.49 18.02
N LEU A 64 7.22 -9.07 18.55
CA LEU A 64 7.73 -7.70 18.52
C LEU A 64 9.09 -7.67 17.83
N LEU A 65 9.30 -6.65 17.01
CA LEU A 65 10.56 -6.43 16.30
C LEU A 65 11.23 -5.19 16.87
N ALA A 66 12.49 -5.34 17.27
CA ALA A 66 13.30 -4.24 17.79
C ALA A 66 13.46 -3.11 16.76
N ALA A 67 13.79 -1.93 17.26
CA ALA A 67 14.17 -0.79 16.44
C ALA A 67 15.33 -1.13 15.50
N GLY A 68 15.15 -0.86 14.20
CA GLY A 68 16.16 -1.11 13.18
C GLY A 68 15.66 -0.75 11.78
N PRO A 69 16.48 -0.99 10.74
CA PRO A 69 16.13 -0.58 9.38
C PRO A 69 14.82 -1.17 8.85
N SER A 70 14.51 -2.43 9.17
CA SER A 70 13.27 -3.10 8.72
C SER A 70 12.00 -2.56 9.39
N THR A 71 12.15 -1.88 10.53
CA THR A 71 11.09 -1.33 11.35
C THR A 71 11.02 0.20 11.30
N GLY A 72 11.81 0.84 10.42
CA GLY A 72 11.86 2.30 10.34
C GLY A 72 12.56 2.96 11.53
N GLY A 73 13.32 2.20 12.33
CA GLY A 73 13.99 2.71 13.52
C GLY A 73 13.13 2.72 14.79
N SER A 74 11.88 2.24 14.72
CA SER A 74 10.99 2.11 15.86
C SER A 74 10.77 0.63 16.23
N GLU A 75 10.54 0.34 17.51
CA GLU A 75 10.03 -0.98 17.89
C GLU A 75 8.56 -1.11 17.45
N LEU A 76 8.18 -2.22 16.81
CA LEU A 76 6.78 -2.44 16.42
C LEU A 76 6.37 -3.92 16.33
N PRO A 77 5.07 -4.22 16.49
CA PRO A 77 4.54 -5.58 16.33
C PRO A 77 4.76 -6.09 14.91
N SER A 78 5.20 -7.34 14.76
CA SER A 78 5.44 -7.93 13.43
C SER A 78 4.15 -8.19 12.65
N LEU A 79 3.02 -8.30 13.36
CA LEU A 79 1.69 -8.52 12.83
C LEU A 79 0.76 -7.37 13.24
N ARG A 80 -0.22 -7.07 12.40
CA ARG A 80 -1.30 -6.11 12.67
C ARG A 80 -2.66 -6.78 12.52
N ALA A 81 -3.64 -6.25 13.24
CA ALA A 81 -5.04 -6.61 13.01
C ALA A 81 -5.49 -6.14 11.61
N PRO A 82 -6.47 -6.83 10.98
CA PRO A 82 -7.10 -6.35 9.77
C PRO A 82 -7.91 -5.08 10.02
N MET A 83 -7.95 -4.20 9.02
CA MET A 83 -8.89 -3.10 8.88
C MET A 83 -10.23 -3.62 8.31
N SER A 84 -11.09 -2.71 7.85
CA SER A 84 -12.30 -3.10 7.12
C SER A 84 -11.97 -3.94 5.87
N PRO A 85 -12.88 -4.85 5.44
CA PRO A 85 -12.66 -5.67 4.25
C PRO A 85 -12.28 -4.86 3.00
N ALA A 86 -12.90 -3.69 2.81
CA ALA A 86 -12.60 -2.82 1.68
C ALA A 86 -11.17 -2.27 1.72
N ARG A 87 -10.71 -1.84 2.90
CA ARG A 87 -9.33 -1.34 3.10
C ARG A 87 -8.30 -2.42 2.85
N GLU A 88 -8.54 -3.62 3.38
CA GLU A 88 -7.66 -4.77 3.16
C GLU A 88 -7.65 -5.21 1.69
N ALA A 89 -8.80 -5.17 0.99
CA ALA A 89 -8.85 -5.50 -0.43
C ALA A 89 -7.96 -4.58 -1.29
N LEU A 90 -7.95 -3.28 -1.00
CA LEU A 90 -7.11 -2.33 -1.72
C LEU A 90 -5.63 -2.45 -1.34
N ALA A 91 -5.33 -2.59 -0.04
CA ALA A 91 -3.96 -2.85 0.38
C ALA A 91 -3.42 -4.13 -0.27
N ALA A 92 -4.21 -5.21 -0.28
CA ALA A 92 -3.86 -6.48 -0.91
C ALA A 92 -3.62 -6.32 -2.41
N ALA A 93 -4.49 -5.59 -3.13
CA ALA A 93 -4.30 -5.32 -4.54
C ALA A 93 -2.96 -4.59 -4.82
N ALA A 94 -2.60 -3.60 -4.01
CA ALA A 94 -1.31 -2.92 -4.15
C ALA A 94 -0.11 -3.84 -3.86
N MET A 95 -0.20 -4.67 -2.82
CA MET A 95 0.86 -5.61 -2.44
C MET A 95 1.04 -6.74 -3.47
N VAL A 96 -0.04 -7.20 -4.11
CA VAL A 96 0.04 -8.15 -5.24
C VAL A 96 0.91 -7.57 -6.36
N GLU A 97 0.68 -6.31 -6.74
CA GLU A 97 1.49 -5.67 -7.78
C GLU A 97 2.95 -5.46 -7.35
N TRP A 98 3.20 -5.10 -6.09
CA TRP A 98 4.56 -5.01 -5.55
C TRP A 98 5.31 -6.35 -5.62
N VAL A 99 4.63 -7.47 -5.32
CA VAL A 99 5.18 -8.82 -5.47
C VAL A 99 5.42 -9.17 -6.94
N ARG A 100 4.48 -8.84 -7.84
CA ARG A 100 4.61 -9.06 -9.29
C ARG A 100 5.82 -8.31 -9.86
N PHE A 101 6.11 -7.11 -9.35
CA PHE A 101 7.29 -6.31 -9.70
C PHE A 101 8.54 -6.65 -8.86
N LYS A 102 8.61 -7.85 -8.28
CA LYS A 102 9.77 -8.35 -7.52
C LYS A 102 10.21 -7.38 -6.44
N PHE A 103 9.24 -6.84 -5.70
CA PHE A 103 9.46 -5.94 -4.57
C PHE A 103 10.16 -4.62 -4.97
N GLY A 104 9.82 -4.07 -6.15
CA GLY A 104 10.40 -2.83 -6.69
C GLY A 104 11.64 -3.00 -7.57
N GLN A 105 12.10 -4.24 -7.73
CA GLN A 105 13.30 -4.56 -8.53
C GLN A 105 12.98 -4.70 -10.03
N GLY A 106 11.76 -5.10 -10.39
CA GLY A 106 11.33 -5.21 -11.78
C GLY A 106 11.16 -3.84 -12.42
N LYS A 107 11.76 -3.60 -13.57
CA LYS A 107 11.74 -2.28 -14.23
C LYS A 107 10.79 -2.26 -15.42
N GLU A 108 10.09 -1.14 -15.60
CA GLU A 108 9.00 -0.97 -16.55
C GLU A 108 9.32 -1.41 -17.98
N THR A 109 10.55 -1.19 -18.47
CA THR A 109 10.96 -1.58 -19.84
C THR A 109 11.48 -3.01 -19.97
N VAL A 110 11.56 -3.75 -18.86
CA VAL A 110 12.21 -5.07 -18.82
C VAL A 110 11.17 -6.18 -18.86
N ASP A 111 11.46 -7.26 -19.57
CA ASP A 111 10.63 -8.48 -19.58
C ASP A 111 10.63 -9.15 -18.18
N PRO A 112 9.48 -9.58 -17.62
CA PRO A 112 8.13 -9.52 -18.18
C PRO A 112 7.33 -8.25 -17.79
N PHE A 113 7.94 -7.32 -17.05
CA PHE A 113 7.27 -6.21 -16.37
C PHE A 113 6.58 -5.22 -17.31
N PHE A 114 7.13 -4.96 -18.50
CA PHE A 114 6.48 -4.07 -19.47
C PHE A 114 5.07 -4.54 -19.84
N ARG A 115 4.85 -5.86 -19.90
CA ARG A 115 3.51 -6.44 -20.15
C ARG A 115 2.57 -6.20 -18.97
N LEU A 116 3.08 -6.25 -17.75
CA LEU A 116 2.29 -5.95 -16.54
C LEU A 116 1.87 -4.47 -16.53
N VAL A 117 2.76 -3.57 -16.95
CA VAL A 117 2.39 -2.15 -17.16
C VAL A 117 1.31 -2.04 -18.24
N GLY A 118 1.43 -2.79 -19.34
CA GLY A 118 0.41 -2.85 -20.39
C GLY A 118 -0.97 -3.32 -19.90
N GLU A 119 -1.02 -4.27 -18.96
CA GLU A 119 -2.29 -4.67 -18.32
C GLU A 119 -2.94 -3.51 -17.54
N MET A 120 -2.14 -2.70 -16.83
CA MET A 120 -2.62 -1.54 -16.08
C MET A 120 -3.19 -0.45 -17.00
N TRP A 121 -2.51 -0.17 -18.12
CA TRP A 121 -3.01 0.73 -19.15
C TRP A 121 -4.29 0.24 -19.80
N LYS A 122 -4.34 -1.06 -20.15
CA LYS A 122 -5.52 -1.68 -20.74
C LYS A 122 -6.74 -1.59 -19.82
N ALA A 123 -6.56 -1.65 -18.49
CA ALA A 123 -7.66 -1.49 -17.55
C ALA A 123 -8.28 -0.09 -17.50
N ILE A 124 -7.67 0.90 -18.16
CA ILE A 124 -8.26 2.22 -18.41
C ILE A 124 -8.40 2.50 -19.92
N ASN A 125 -8.40 1.45 -20.74
CA ASN A 125 -8.58 1.47 -22.19
C ASN A 125 -7.55 2.31 -22.96
N LEU A 126 -6.29 2.31 -22.51
CA LEU A 126 -5.19 2.97 -23.21
C LEU A 126 -4.20 1.93 -23.78
N PRO A 127 -3.70 2.13 -25.01
CA PRO A 127 -2.88 1.15 -25.72
C PRO A 127 -1.37 1.37 -25.48
N HIS A 128 -0.96 1.56 -24.23
CA HIS A 128 0.44 1.74 -23.83
C HIS A 128 0.96 0.52 -23.10
N ASP A 129 2.28 0.40 -22.98
CA ASP A 129 2.95 -0.55 -22.12
C ASP A 129 4.11 0.09 -21.33
N GLY A 130 5.07 -0.69 -20.85
CA GLY A 130 6.21 -0.17 -20.10
C GLY A 130 7.28 0.52 -20.94
N HIS A 131 7.19 0.51 -22.28
CA HIS A 131 8.14 1.18 -23.17
C HIS A 131 7.78 2.63 -23.47
N ASP A 132 6.53 3.06 -23.22
CA ASP A 132 6.08 4.45 -23.32
C ASP A 132 6.62 5.30 -22.15
N THR A 133 7.94 5.43 -22.01
CA THR A 133 8.62 6.00 -20.82
C THR A 133 8.41 7.51 -20.65
N ASP A 134 7.91 8.21 -21.67
CA ASP A 134 7.49 9.61 -21.60
C ASP A 134 6.10 9.79 -20.97
N ILE A 135 5.32 8.70 -20.85
CA ILE A 135 3.96 8.70 -20.30
C ILE A 135 3.96 7.97 -18.95
N PRO A 136 3.90 8.68 -17.82
CA PRO A 136 3.97 8.04 -16.52
C PRO A 136 2.72 7.21 -16.20
N TRP A 137 2.91 5.90 -16.02
CA TRP A 137 1.82 4.93 -15.77
C TRP A 137 1.34 4.86 -14.32
N SER A 138 1.90 5.66 -13.41
CA SER A 138 1.54 5.67 -11.99
C SER A 138 0.04 5.77 -11.72
N ALA A 139 -0.70 6.61 -12.45
CA ALA A 139 -2.15 6.75 -12.25
C ALA A 139 -2.96 5.58 -12.82
N ALA A 140 -2.47 4.97 -13.91
CA ALA A 140 -3.02 3.72 -14.43
C ALA A 140 -2.84 2.57 -13.41
N ALA A 141 -1.68 2.51 -12.74
CA ALA A 141 -1.43 1.53 -11.69
C ALA A 141 -2.41 1.66 -10.51
N ILE A 142 -2.62 2.87 -9.99
CA ILE A 142 -3.58 3.11 -8.91
C ILE A 142 -5.00 2.75 -9.36
N SER A 143 -5.38 3.15 -10.57
CA SER A 143 -6.66 2.77 -11.17
C SER A 143 -6.82 1.24 -11.27
N PHE A 144 -5.77 0.52 -11.65
CA PHE A 144 -5.74 -0.94 -11.73
C PHE A 144 -5.90 -1.59 -10.36
N MET A 145 -5.13 -1.14 -9.35
CA MET A 145 -5.21 -1.65 -7.98
C MET A 145 -6.61 -1.44 -7.38
N VAL A 146 -7.20 -0.24 -7.55
CA VAL A 146 -8.57 0.06 -7.10
C VAL A 146 -9.61 -0.80 -7.83
N ARG A 147 -9.43 -1.02 -9.14
CA ARG A 147 -10.32 -1.88 -9.93
C ARG A 147 -10.27 -3.33 -9.46
N ASN A 148 -9.09 -3.86 -9.15
CA ASN A 148 -8.94 -5.22 -8.64
C ASN A 148 -9.57 -5.36 -7.23
N ALA A 149 -9.42 -4.34 -6.39
CA ALA A 149 -10.07 -4.30 -5.09
C ALA A 149 -11.61 -4.27 -5.18
N ALA A 150 -12.17 -3.71 -6.27
CA ALA A 150 -13.61 -3.64 -6.49
C ALA A 150 -14.30 -5.00 -6.58
N ALA A 151 -13.56 -6.07 -6.89
CA ALA A 151 -14.09 -7.44 -6.86
C ALA A 151 -14.53 -7.87 -5.45
N GLN A 152 -13.90 -7.33 -4.40
CA GLN A 152 -14.23 -7.61 -3.00
C GLN A 152 -15.00 -6.46 -2.34
N ALA A 153 -14.84 -5.24 -2.84
CA ALA A 153 -15.50 -4.05 -2.32
C ALA A 153 -16.11 -3.20 -3.46
N PRO A 154 -17.35 -3.51 -3.88
CA PRO A 154 -17.98 -2.90 -5.06
C PRO A 154 -18.10 -1.38 -5.03
N LYS A 155 -17.98 -0.73 -3.86
CA LYS A 155 -17.98 0.74 -3.75
C LYS A 155 -16.81 1.40 -4.48
N TYR A 156 -15.70 0.68 -4.69
CA TYR A 156 -14.61 1.15 -5.53
C TYR A 156 -15.00 1.34 -7.01
N ASN A 157 -16.10 0.75 -7.49
CA ASN A 157 -16.60 1.02 -8.84
C ASN A 157 -16.99 2.50 -9.05
N ALA A 158 -17.24 3.25 -7.97
CA ALA A 158 -17.52 4.68 -8.01
C ALA A 158 -16.25 5.57 -8.00
N PHE A 159 -15.05 4.96 -8.06
CA PHE A 159 -13.77 5.67 -8.17
C PHE A 159 -13.62 6.34 -9.54
N ARG A 160 -12.99 7.50 -9.58
CA ARG A 160 -12.69 8.23 -10.82
C ARG A 160 -11.45 7.65 -11.49
N PHE A 161 -11.60 6.51 -12.18
CA PHE A 161 -10.51 5.88 -12.94
C PHE A 161 -9.96 6.84 -14.01
N ALA A 162 -8.64 7.00 -14.05
CA ALA A 162 -7.97 7.94 -14.94
C ALA A 162 -6.48 7.65 -15.09
N ALA A 163 -5.93 8.07 -16.24
CA ALA A 163 -4.49 8.14 -16.50
C ALA A 163 -3.79 9.34 -15.81
N SER A 164 -4.48 10.09 -14.95
CA SER A 164 -3.90 11.23 -14.22
C SER A 164 -4.36 11.26 -12.78
N HIS A 165 -3.39 11.42 -11.86
CA HIS A 165 -3.63 11.52 -10.41
C HIS A 165 -4.55 12.68 -10.04
N SER A 166 -4.37 13.82 -10.71
CA SER A 166 -5.14 15.03 -10.45
C SER A 166 -6.65 14.84 -10.56
N ARG A 167 -7.10 13.93 -11.44
CA ARG A 167 -8.53 13.68 -11.68
C ARG A 167 -9.21 13.01 -10.50
N TYR A 168 -8.61 11.97 -9.91
CA TYR A 168 -9.21 11.34 -8.72
C TYR A 168 -8.89 12.07 -7.42
N ILE A 169 -7.79 12.84 -7.33
CA ILE A 169 -7.58 13.76 -6.20
C ILE A 169 -8.70 14.82 -6.20
N ASN A 170 -8.94 15.48 -7.32
CA ASN A 170 -10.01 16.49 -7.43
C ASN A 170 -11.40 15.89 -7.15
N ASP A 171 -11.69 14.70 -7.68
CA ASP A 171 -12.96 14.00 -7.44
C ASP A 171 -13.17 13.68 -5.96
N ALA A 172 -12.15 13.13 -5.29
CA ALA A 172 -12.21 12.80 -3.86
C ALA A 172 -12.43 14.03 -2.99
N ILE A 173 -11.81 15.17 -3.34
CA ILE A 173 -12.03 16.45 -2.64
C ILE A 173 -13.47 16.94 -2.87
N LYS A 174 -13.92 17.03 -4.13
CA LYS A 174 -15.28 17.53 -4.48
C LYS A 174 -16.42 16.64 -4.00
N ARG A 175 -16.14 15.36 -3.76
CA ARG A 175 -17.14 14.38 -3.30
C ARG A 175 -16.92 13.96 -1.84
N SER A 176 -16.06 14.66 -1.11
CA SER A 176 -15.92 14.49 0.33
C SER A 176 -17.28 14.65 1.03
N GLY A 177 -17.57 13.76 1.99
CA GLY A 177 -18.86 13.68 2.67
C GLY A 177 -19.98 12.95 1.89
N LYS A 178 -19.81 12.65 0.59
CA LYS A 178 -20.84 11.95 -0.19
C LYS A 178 -20.76 10.44 0.06
N ALA A 179 -21.87 9.83 0.44
CA ALA A 179 -21.95 8.41 0.76
C ALA A 179 -21.50 7.48 -0.38
N ALA A 180 -21.71 7.89 -1.64
CA ALA A 180 -21.32 7.11 -2.82
C ALA A 180 -19.83 7.24 -3.19
N ALA A 181 -19.07 8.16 -2.59
CA ALA A 181 -17.65 8.33 -2.90
C ALA A 181 -16.81 7.31 -2.14
N PRO A 182 -15.93 6.52 -2.82
CA PRO A 182 -15.07 5.57 -2.14
C PRO A 182 -13.89 6.25 -1.43
N PHE A 183 -13.58 7.50 -1.77
CA PHE A 183 -12.55 8.30 -1.10
C PHE A 183 -13.05 9.71 -0.85
N TRP A 184 -12.65 10.25 0.30
CA TRP A 184 -12.87 11.64 0.69
C TRP A 184 -11.52 12.34 0.84
N GLY A 185 -11.36 13.49 0.20
CA GLY A 185 -10.15 14.31 0.33
C GLY A 185 -10.15 15.12 1.62
N PHE A 186 -9.03 15.08 2.34
CA PHE A 186 -8.74 15.85 3.55
C PHE A 186 -7.44 16.64 3.38
N ARG A 187 -7.38 17.81 4.02
CA ARG A 187 -6.11 18.52 4.19
C ARG A 187 -5.20 17.72 5.11
N LEU A 188 -3.93 18.08 5.09
CA LEU A 188 -3.02 17.61 6.14
C LEU A 188 -3.56 18.02 7.50
N HIS A 189 -3.33 17.13 8.46
CA HIS A 189 -3.71 17.32 9.86
C HIS A 189 -5.22 17.33 10.16
N GLU A 190 -6.10 17.12 9.17
CA GLU A 190 -7.54 16.90 9.41
C GLU A 190 -7.87 15.43 9.72
N GLN A 191 -7.08 14.49 9.17
CA GLN A 191 -7.32 13.06 9.29
C GLN A 191 -5.99 12.29 9.37
N MET A 192 -5.86 11.37 10.34
CA MET A 192 -4.69 10.49 10.42
C MET A 192 -4.76 9.41 9.32
N PRO A 193 -3.61 9.05 8.72
CA PRO A 193 -3.55 8.04 7.67
C PRO A 193 -3.89 6.65 8.21
N GLN A 194 -4.64 5.90 7.42
CA GLN A 194 -5.00 4.52 7.67
C GLN A 194 -4.68 3.65 6.45
N ILE A 195 -4.51 2.35 6.67
CA ILE A 195 -4.31 1.38 5.59
C ILE A 195 -5.47 1.43 4.61
N GLY A 196 -5.15 1.47 3.32
CA GLY A 196 -6.09 1.64 2.22
C GLY A 196 -6.40 3.09 1.86
N ASP A 197 -5.90 4.09 2.59
CA ASP A 197 -5.97 5.49 2.14
C ASP A 197 -4.99 5.75 0.98
N LEU A 198 -5.17 6.84 0.24
CA LEU A 198 -4.19 7.31 -0.74
C LEU A 198 -3.48 8.57 -0.22
N VAL A 199 -2.15 8.57 -0.28
CA VAL A 199 -1.34 9.77 0.01
C VAL A 199 -1.19 10.56 -1.28
N ALA A 200 -1.55 11.84 -1.31
CA ALA A 200 -1.37 12.69 -2.49
C ALA A 200 -0.20 13.66 -2.32
N ARG A 201 0.70 13.68 -3.31
CA ARG A 201 1.86 14.59 -3.35
C ARG A 201 2.02 15.28 -4.69
N SER A 202 2.66 16.45 -4.68
CA SER A 202 3.13 17.11 -5.90
C SER A 202 4.25 16.30 -6.56
N ARG A 203 4.39 16.45 -7.88
CA ARG A 203 5.50 15.81 -8.64
C ARG A 203 6.56 16.80 -9.09
N GLU A 204 6.16 18.00 -9.51
CA GLU A 204 7.09 19.02 -10.05
C GLU A 204 6.90 20.34 -9.33
N GLN A 205 5.75 20.98 -9.54
CA GLN A 205 5.37 22.21 -8.85
C GLN A 205 4.56 21.86 -7.61
N SER A 206 4.81 22.57 -6.51
CA SER A 206 4.00 22.45 -5.29
C SER A 206 2.53 22.76 -5.60
N ILE A 207 1.64 21.90 -5.12
CA ILE A 207 0.19 22.03 -5.25
C ILE A 207 -0.39 22.05 -3.85
N THR A 208 -1.33 22.96 -3.61
CA THR A 208 -2.11 22.99 -2.36
C THR A 208 -3.41 22.21 -2.51
N PHE A 209 -4.01 21.86 -1.37
CA PHE A 209 -5.34 21.26 -1.35
C PHE A 209 -6.38 22.15 -2.04
N GLU A 210 -6.32 23.45 -1.82
CA GLU A 210 -7.22 24.45 -2.41
C GLU A 210 -7.11 24.47 -3.94
N GLN A 211 -5.89 24.49 -4.48
CA GLN A 211 -5.66 24.41 -5.93
C GLN A 211 -6.21 23.10 -6.51
N ALA A 212 -5.94 21.98 -5.84
CA ALA A 212 -6.43 20.67 -6.23
C ALA A 212 -7.97 20.54 -6.10
N SER A 213 -8.62 21.40 -5.33
CA SER A 213 -10.09 21.41 -5.16
C SER A 213 -10.81 22.05 -6.36
N VAL A 214 -10.19 23.04 -7.00
CA VAL A 214 -10.80 23.80 -8.10
C VAL A 214 -10.33 23.36 -9.49
N SER A 215 -9.16 22.71 -9.59
CA SER A 215 -8.59 22.23 -10.85
C SER A 215 -8.30 20.73 -10.77
N ASP A 216 -8.43 20.01 -11.90
CA ASP A 216 -7.92 18.66 -12.12
C ASP A 216 -6.76 18.63 -13.13
N ALA A 217 -6.16 19.78 -13.42
CA ALA A 217 -5.05 19.94 -14.36
C ALA A 217 -3.77 20.34 -13.61
N PHE A 218 -3.12 19.36 -12.98
CA PHE A 218 -1.86 19.56 -12.26
C PHE A 218 -1.04 18.26 -12.20
N LYS A 219 0.26 18.38 -12.00
CA LYS A 219 1.18 17.24 -11.93
C LYS A 219 1.33 16.75 -10.49
N SER A 220 0.83 15.55 -10.23
CA SER A 220 0.78 14.94 -8.91
C SER A 220 1.03 13.43 -8.96
N HIS A 221 1.09 12.83 -7.78
CA HIS A 221 1.25 11.40 -7.58
C HIS A 221 0.45 10.96 -6.36
N THR A 222 0.00 9.71 -6.36
CA THR A 222 -0.60 9.07 -5.20
C THR A 222 -0.11 7.65 -5.01
N ASP A 223 0.03 7.25 -3.75
CA ASP A 223 0.38 5.89 -3.32
C ASP A 223 -0.68 5.33 -2.37
N VAL A 224 -0.90 4.00 -2.40
CA VAL A 224 -1.82 3.29 -1.49
C VAL A 224 -1.12 3.00 -0.16
N VAL A 225 -1.64 3.49 0.96
CA VAL A 225 -1.13 3.18 2.31
C VAL A 225 -1.33 1.69 2.62
N VAL A 226 -0.25 0.97 2.94
CA VAL A 226 -0.27 -0.47 3.24
C VAL A 226 0.25 -0.82 4.64
N SER A 227 0.94 0.11 5.30
CA SER A 227 1.32 0.00 6.71
C SER A 227 1.33 1.39 7.35
N VAL A 228 0.95 1.45 8.63
CA VAL A 228 1.03 2.64 9.46
C VAL A 228 1.90 2.30 10.67
N ARG A 229 3.04 2.96 10.77
CA ARG A 229 4.04 2.82 11.85
C ARG A 229 3.95 4.01 12.79
N PRO A 230 4.70 4.08 13.91
CA PRO A 230 4.65 5.23 14.81
C PRO A 230 5.03 6.56 14.14
N ASP A 231 6.08 6.54 13.32
CA ASP A 231 6.79 7.68 12.75
C ASP A 231 6.61 7.83 11.23
N GLU A 232 6.15 6.78 10.55
CA GLU A 232 5.95 6.80 9.10
C GLU A 232 4.71 6.01 8.68
N VAL A 233 4.33 6.16 7.42
CA VAL A 233 3.51 5.18 6.70
C VAL A 233 4.28 4.62 5.52
N LEU A 234 4.04 3.35 5.23
CA LEU A 234 4.47 2.72 3.98
C LEU A 234 3.32 2.77 3.01
N ALA A 235 3.57 3.26 1.80
CA ALA A 235 2.60 3.27 0.74
C ALA A 235 3.19 2.73 -0.56
N ILE A 236 2.37 2.08 -1.38
CA ILE A 236 2.79 1.45 -2.64
C ILE A 236 2.18 2.24 -3.82
N GLY A 237 3.02 2.59 -4.78
CA GLY A 237 2.62 3.21 -6.04
C GLY A 237 3.31 2.58 -7.24
N GLY A 238 2.71 2.79 -8.42
CA GLY A 238 3.31 2.43 -9.70
C GLY A 238 4.19 3.56 -10.26
N ASN A 239 5.11 3.21 -11.16
CA ASN A 239 6.12 4.11 -11.72
C ASN A 239 6.92 4.87 -10.64
N VAL A 240 7.13 4.24 -9.48
CA VAL A 240 8.02 4.71 -8.43
C VAL A 240 9.38 4.04 -8.63
N SER A 241 10.37 4.82 -9.05
CA SER A 241 11.66 4.31 -9.55
C SER A 241 11.48 3.27 -10.66
N ASP A 242 10.60 3.60 -11.61
CA ASP A 242 10.28 2.80 -12.81
C ASP A 242 9.76 1.39 -12.48
N SER A 243 9.08 1.26 -11.34
CA SER A 243 8.55 0.00 -10.81
C SER A 243 7.28 0.21 -9.97
N VAL A 244 6.72 -0.87 -9.44
CA VAL A 244 5.80 -0.80 -8.30
C VAL A 244 6.65 -0.91 -7.03
N SER A 245 6.75 0.18 -6.27
CA SER A 245 7.68 0.29 -5.12
C SER A 245 7.01 0.91 -3.91
N ILE A 246 7.66 0.75 -2.75
CA ILE A 246 7.25 1.40 -1.51
C ILE A 246 7.83 2.82 -1.45
N THR A 247 6.96 3.78 -1.16
CA THR A 247 7.32 5.11 -0.66
C THR A 247 7.09 5.16 0.85
N ARG A 248 8.09 5.64 1.59
CA ARG A 248 7.98 6.00 3.00
C ARG A 248 7.55 7.45 3.13
N TYR A 249 6.47 7.71 3.86
CA TYR A 249 5.99 9.06 4.17
C TYR A 249 6.08 9.30 5.67
N ALA A 250 6.74 10.39 6.07
CA ALA A 250 6.90 10.74 7.47
C ALA A 250 5.53 11.12 8.08
N LYS A 251 5.42 10.91 9.39
CA LYS A 251 4.33 11.42 10.20
C LYS A 251 4.84 12.42 11.20
N THR A 252 3.99 13.39 11.50
CA THR A 252 4.20 14.31 12.62
C THR A 252 4.10 13.54 13.95
N PRO A 253 4.63 14.08 15.07
CA PRO A 253 4.47 13.48 16.39
C PRO A 253 3.01 13.31 16.82
N ALA A 254 2.10 14.13 16.27
CA ALA A 254 0.66 14.00 16.48
C ALA A 254 0.00 12.88 15.67
N GLY A 255 0.75 12.17 14.80
CA GLY A 255 0.28 11.01 14.06
C GLY A 255 -0.33 11.32 12.69
N PHE A 256 -0.27 12.55 12.21
CA PHE A 256 -0.70 12.93 10.87
C PHE A 256 0.41 12.78 9.85
N LEU A 257 0.09 12.74 8.55
CA LEU A 257 1.11 12.86 7.51
C LEU A 257 1.83 14.21 7.61
N ASP A 258 3.14 14.16 7.50
CA ASP A 258 4.01 15.32 7.33
C ASP A 258 3.95 15.82 5.87
N ASP A 259 4.26 17.09 5.64
CA ASP A 259 4.21 17.72 4.31
C ASP A 259 5.48 17.49 3.46
N SER A 260 6.49 16.82 4.02
CA SER A 260 7.68 16.40 3.28
C SER A 260 7.32 15.61 2.02
N LYS A 261 8.22 15.66 1.03
CA LYS A 261 8.02 15.08 -0.31
C LYS A 261 6.84 15.69 -1.08
N GLY A 262 6.41 16.89 -0.69
CA GLY A 262 5.33 17.62 -1.35
C GLY A 262 3.96 17.01 -1.10
N VAL A 263 3.79 16.27 -0.01
CA VAL A 263 2.49 15.74 0.41
C VAL A 263 1.58 16.92 0.74
N PHE A 264 0.35 16.89 0.23
CA PHE A 264 -0.58 18.02 0.40
C PHE A 264 -2.01 17.59 0.73
N ALA A 265 -2.35 16.30 0.56
CA ALA A 265 -3.67 15.79 0.90
C ALA A 265 -3.62 14.29 1.25
N LEU A 266 -4.58 13.88 2.08
CA LEU A 266 -4.91 12.48 2.32
C LEU A 266 -6.27 12.19 1.68
N LEU A 267 -6.36 11.16 0.84
CA LEU A 267 -7.64 10.66 0.35
C LEU A 267 -8.05 9.48 1.23
N ALA A 268 -8.86 9.76 2.24
CA ALA A 268 -9.29 8.76 3.19
C ALA A 268 -10.29 7.79 2.55
N ASN A 269 -10.05 6.51 2.74
CA ASN A 269 -10.87 5.44 2.20
C ASN A 269 -12.20 5.32 2.97
N ARG A 270 -13.29 5.34 2.21
CA ARG A 270 -14.68 5.26 2.66
C ARG A 270 -15.44 4.14 1.94
N ALA A 271 -14.74 3.25 1.23
CA ALA A 271 -15.32 2.12 0.52
C ALA A 271 -15.94 1.09 1.46
#